data_AF-A0A2M6WSD8-F1
#
_entry.id   AF-A0A2M6WSD8-F1
#
_cell.length_a   1.000
_cell.length_b   1.000
_cell.length_c   1.000
_cell.angle_alpha   90.00
_cell.angle_beta   90.00
_cell.angle_gamma   90.00
#
_symmetry.space_group_name_H-M   'P 1'
#
loop_
_entity.id
_entity.type
_entity.pdbx_description
1 polymer ?
#
loop_
_entity_poly.entity_id
_entity_poly.type
_entity_poly.pdbx_seq_one_letter_code
_entity_poly.pdbx_strand_id
1 'polypeptide(L)'
;MKITTPPEPKEVKAWMQELKNTTFSDPTIDWDSYVVWAGNQLPKYLWGQWKDELKPLGFTWQKFLKLLRLRTDNMLLWYRGVMPWPRLVGTITELIEGPLGKELGRRK
;
A
#
# COMPACT_ATOMS: atom_id res chain seq x y z
N MET A 1 2.97 -12.73 15.55
CA MET A 1 2.52 -11.34 15.78
C MET A 1 1.37 -11.07 14.85
N LYS A 2 0.44 -10.20 15.24
CA LYS A 2 -0.70 -9.81 14.41
C LYS A 2 -0.61 -8.31 14.18
N ILE A 3 -0.26 -7.91 12.96
CA ILE A 3 -0.30 -6.49 12.58
C ILE A 3 -1.76 -6.03 12.65
N THR A 4 -2.00 -4.88 13.30
CA THR A 4 -3.35 -4.35 13.46
C THR A 4 -3.91 -3.90 12.11
N THR A 5 -5.21 -4.07 11.91
CA THR A 5 -5.89 -3.51 10.73
C THR A 5 -6.19 -2.04 10.99
N PRO A 6 -5.52 -1.09 10.31
CA PRO A 6 -5.80 0.32 10.51
C PRO A 6 -7.16 0.70 9.88
N PRO A 7 -7.76 1.83 10.27
CA PRO A 7 -8.96 2.34 9.61
C PRO A 7 -8.72 2.63 8.12
N GLU A 8 -9.79 2.67 7.32
CA GLU A 8 -9.66 3.03 5.90
C GLU A 8 -9.30 4.52 5.77
N PRO A 9 -8.23 4.88 5.04
CA PRO A 9 -7.87 6.27 4.81
C PRO A 9 -8.77 6.86 3.71
N LYS A 10 -10.02 7.15 4.05
CA LYS A 10 -11.04 7.65 3.11
C LYS A 10 -10.60 8.92 2.37
N GLU A 11 -9.90 9.82 3.07
CA GLU A 11 -9.36 11.05 2.48
C GLU A 11 -8.30 10.76 1.41
N VAL A 12 -7.39 9.83 1.66
CA VAL A 12 -6.38 9.41 0.68
C VAL A 12 -7.05 8.80 -0.54
N LYS A 13 -8.08 7.97 -0.33
CA LYS A 13 -8.85 7.36 -1.42
C LYS A 13 -9.57 8.42 -2.27
N ALA A 14 -10.24 9.37 -1.64
CA ALA A 14 -10.94 10.47 -2.32
C ALA A 14 -9.96 11.32 -3.14
N TRP A 15 -8.83 11.71 -2.54
CA TRP A 15 -7.77 12.46 -3.23
C TRP A 15 -7.23 11.72 -4.46
N MET A 16 -7.02 10.40 -4.37
CA MET A 16 -6.62 9.58 -5.53
C MET A 16 -7.69 9.58 -6.63
N GLN A 17 -8.98 9.61 -6.26
CA GLN A 17 -10.10 9.61 -7.22
C GLN A 17 -10.18 10.96 -7.95
N GLU A 18 -9.96 12.05 -7.23
CA GLU A 18 -9.87 13.40 -7.81
C GLU A 18 -8.64 13.56 -8.72
N LEU A 19 -7.49 13.03 -8.32
CA LEU A 19 -6.27 13.06 -9.15
C LEU A 19 -6.48 12.36 -10.50
N LYS A 20 -7.20 11.22 -10.48
CA LYS A 20 -7.60 10.52 -11.69
C LYS A 20 -8.49 11.39 -12.57
N ASN A 21 -9.51 12.04 -12.02
CA ASN A 21 -10.45 12.82 -12.83
C ASN A 21 -9.81 14.07 -13.45
N THR A 22 -8.73 14.60 -12.88
CA THR A 22 -8.08 15.84 -13.32
C THR A 22 -6.90 15.63 -14.28
N THR A 23 -6.26 14.46 -14.28
CA THR A 23 -4.98 14.25 -14.99
C THR A 23 -5.11 13.43 -16.28
N PHE A 24 -6.25 12.79 -16.56
CA PHE A 24 -6.42 11.92 -17.73
C PHE A 24 -6.56 12.73 -19.03
N SER A 25 -5.44 13.02 -19.68
CA SER A 25 -5.40 13.60 -21.03
C SER A 25 -4.61 12.76 -22.02
N ASP A 26 -3.65 11.95 -21.55
CA ASP A 26 -2.79 11.12 -22.41
C ASP A 26 -3.09 9.61 -22.25
N PRO A 27 -3.59 8.92 -23.30
CA PRO A 27 -3.91 7.50 -23.24
C PRO A 27 -2.68 6.57 -23.20
N THR A 28 -1.46 7.09 -23.38
CA THR A 28 -0.22 6.30 -23.35
C THR A 28 0.33 6.04 -21.95
N ILE A 29 -0.21 6.72 -20.93
CA ILE A 29 0.21 6.61 -19.54
C ILE A 29 -0.70 5.62 -18.81
N ASP A 30 -0.11 4.67 -18.06
CA ASP A 30 -0.83 3.85 -17.09
C ASP A 30 -1.17 4.69 -15.85
N TRP A 31 -2.19 5.52 -16.00
CA TRP A 31 -2.67 6.43 -14.98
C TRP A 31 -3.20 5.72 -13.74
N ASP A 32 -3.71 4.50 -13.89
CA ASP A 32 -4.22 3.73 -12.77
C ASP A 32 -3.07 3.34 -11.84
N SER A 33 -1.99 2.79 -12.38
CA SER A 33 -0.77 2.52 -11.60
C SER A 33 -0.15 3.81 -11.06
N TYR A 34 -0.18 4.90 -11.83
CA TYR A 34 0.33 6.20 -11.36
C TYR A 34 -0.41 6.70 -10.10
N VAL A 35 -1.74 6.73 -10.14
CA VAL A 35 -2.59 7.30 -9.09
C VAL A 35 -2.38 6.59 -7.75
N VAL A 36 -2.29 5.26 -7.73
CA VAL A 36 -2.14 4.51 -6.47
C VAL A 36 -0.76 4.69 -5.82
N TRP A 37 0.25 5.11 -6.60
CA TRP A 37 1.59 5.43 -6.12
C TRP A 37 1.85 6.94 -5.95
N ALA A 38 0.90 7.78 -6.36
CA ALA A 38 1.05 9.23 -6.36
C ALA A 38 1.38 9.76 -4.95
N GLY A 39 2.49 10.49 -4.85
CA GLY A 39 3.01 11.05 -3.59
C GLY A 39 3.33 10.02 -2.50
N ASN A 40 3.26 8.72 -2.82
CA ASN A 40 3.26 7.61 -1.86
C ASN A 40 2.25 7.81 -0.70
N GLN A 41 1.08 8.40 -0.96
CA GLN A 41 0.14 8.74 0.11
C GLN A 41 -0.38 7.51 0.87
N LEU A 42 -0.86 6.48 0.16
CA LEU A 42 -1.27 5.22 0.78
C LEU A 42 -0.10 4.51 1.49
N PRO A 43 1.09 4.34 0.86
CA PRO A 43 2.24 3.80 1.58
C PRO A 43 2.60 4.58 2.85
N LYS A 44 2.59 5.92 2.83
CA LYS A 44 2.91 6.76 3.98
C LYS A 44 1.90 6.57 5.11
N TYR A 45 0.61 6.50 4.77
CA TYR A 45 -0.45 6.22 5.72
C TYR A 45 -0.20 4.88 6.43
N LEU A 46 -0.05 3.80 5.66
CA LEU A 46 0.15 2.45 6.20
C LEU A 46 1.43 2.35 7.05
N TRP A 47 2.53 2.92 6.59
CA TRP A 47 3.76 2.96 7.38
C TRP A 47 3.60 3.78 8.66
N GLY A 48 2.88 4.90 8.62
CA GLY A 48 2.57 5.67 9.82
C GLY A 48 1.85 4.85 10.89
N GLN A 49 0.98 3.93 10.47
CA GLN A 49 0.24 3.02 11.36
C GLN A 49 1.07 1.84 11.86
N TRP A 50 2.05 1.35 11.08
CA TRP A 50 2.74 0.09 11.37
C TRP A 50 4.23 0.20 11.67
N LYS A 51 4.85 1.37 11.49
CA LYS A 51 6.31 1.52 11.59
C LYS A 51 6.88 1.00 12.91
N ASP A 52 6.14 1.13 14.01
CA ASP A 52 6.63 0.79 15.35
C ASP A 52 6.58 -0.73 15.57
N GLU A 53 5.65 -1.44 14.91
CA GLU A 53 5.65 -2.90 14.83
C GLU A 53 6.64 -3.45 13.78
N LEU A 54 6.85 -2.74 12.67
CA LEU A 54 7.66 -3.19 11.55
C LEU A 54 9.17 -3.00 11.77
N LYS A 55 9.59 -1.90 12.41
CA LYS A 55 11.01 -1.62 12.66
C LYS A 55 11.71 -2.71 13.48
N PRO A 56 11.14 -3.23 14.59
CA PRO A 56 11.72 -4.36 15.33
C PRO A 56 11.88 -5.63 14.48
N LEU A 57 11.09 -5.78 13.42
CA LEU A 57 11.17 -6.89 12.47
C LEU A 57 12.22 -6.68 11.37
N GLY A 58 13.00 -5.59 11.44
CA GLY A 58 14.05 -5.28 10.46
C GLY A 58 13.54 -4.62 9.18
N PHE A 59 12.28 -4.16 9.16
CA PHE A 59 11.76 -3.40 8.02
C PHE A 59 12.23 -1.95 8.06
N THR A 60 12.71 -1.49 6.91
CA THR A 60 12.90 -0.07 6.61
C THR A 60 11.78 0.39 5.69
N TRP A 61 11.60 1.72 5.56
CA TRP A 61 10.69 2.30 4.59
C TRP A 61 10.90 1.74 3.17
N GLN A 62 12.15 1.59 2.73
CA GLN A 62 12.48 1.05 1.41
C GLN A 62 12.05 -0.41 1.25
N LYS A 63 12.24 -1.25 2.27
CA LYS A 63 11.78 -2.65 2.25
C LYS A 63 10.26 -2.74 2.25
N PHE A 64 9.60 -1.89 3.01
CA PHE A 64 8.15 -1.78 3.03
C PHE A 64 7.60 -1.41 1.65
N LEU A 65 8.16 -0.39 1.00
CA LEU A 65 7.77 -0.04 -0.37
C LEU A 65 8.00 -1.18 -1.37
N LYS A 66 9.14 -1.88 -1.28
CA LYS A 66 9.42 -3.06 -2.14
C LYS A 66 8.36 -4.14 -1.98
N LEU A 67 7.93 -4.42 -0.75
CA LEU A 67 6.90 -5.41 -0.47
C LEU A 67 5.53 -4.93 -0.98
N LEU A 68 5.18 -3.67 -0.74
CA LEU A 68 3.90 -3.09 -1.14
C LEU A 68 3.73 -3.06 -2.68
N ARG A 69 4.82 -2.93 -3.44
CA ARG A 69 4.81 -3.05 -4.91
C ARG A 69 4.22 -4.37 -5.41
N LEU A 70 4.35 -5.45 -4.64
CA LEU A 70 3.78 -6.77 -4.96
C LEU A 70 2.26 -6.84 -4.77
N ARG A 71 1.62 -5.75 -4.34
CA ARG A 71 0.19 -5.62 -4.11
C ARG A 71 -0.40 -4.42 -4.86
N THR A 72 0.29 -3.94 -5.90
CA THR A 72 -0.18 -2.81 -6.72
C THR A 72 -1.57 -3.11 -7.31
N ASP A 73 -1.79 -4.34 -7.77
CA ASP A 73 -3.08 -4.86 -8.22
C ASP A 73 -4.18 -4.74 -7.16
N ASN A 74 -3.91 -5.14 -5.92
CA ASN A 74 -4.89 -5.04 -4.85
C ASN A 74 -5.16 -3.58 -4.46
N MET A 75 -4.15 -2.72 -4.49
CA MET A 75 -4.32 -1.27 -4.27
C MET A 75 -5.22 -0.66 -5.35
N LEU A 76 -5.03 -1.06 -6.62
CA LEU A 76 -5.89 -0.65 -7.73
C LEU A 76 -7.34 -1.09 -7.53
N LEU A 77 -7.56 -2.35 -7.16
CA LEU A 77 -8.90 -2.88 -6.91
C LEU A 77 -9.59 -2.16 -5.74
N TRP A 78 -8.86 -1.83 -4.68
CA TRP A 78 -9.40 -1.09 -3.53
C TRP A 78 -9.78 0.33 -3.90
N TYR A 79 -8.86 1.02 -4.59
CA TYR A 79 -9.05 2.36 -5.08
C TYR A 79 -10.30 2.48 -5.97
N ARG A 80 -10.52 1.49 -6.85
CA ARG A 80 -11.70 1.38 -7.73
C ARG A 80 -12.99 0.93 -7.01
N GLY A 81 -12.92 0.64 -5.71
CA GLY A 81 -14.08 0.19 -4.93
C GLY A 81 -14.47 -1.28 -5.12
N VAL A 82 -13.68 -2.06 -5.88
CA VAL A 82 -13.91 -3.49 -6.11
C VAL A 82 -13.45 -4.32 -4.90
N MET A 83 -12.36 -3.90 -4.25
CA MET A 83 -11.80 -4.58 -3.08
C MET A 83 -12.11 -3.80 -1.79
N PRO A 84 -12.72 -4.44 -0.78
CA PRO A 84 -12.89 -3.83 0.54
C PRO A 84 -11.55 -3.56 1.23
N TRP A 85 -11.48 -2.48 2.02
CA TRP A 85 -10.26 -2.12 2.75
C TRP A 85 -9.68 -3.24 3.63
N PRO A 86 -10.46 -3.96 4.46
CA PRO A 86 -9.92 -5.05 5.27
C PRO A 86 -9.25 -6.14 4.45
N ARG A 87 -9.74 -6.39 3.22
CA ARG A 87 -9.16 -7.38 2.31
C ARG A 87 -7.81 -6.92 1.77
N LEU A 88 -7.70 -5.66 1.33
CA LEU A 88 -6.40 -5.09 0.90
C LEU A 88 -5.37 -5.21 2.02
N VAL A 89 -5.72 -4.72 3.21
CA VAL A 89 -4.85 -4.78 4.39
C VAL A 89 -4.44 -6.21 4.69
N GLY A 90 -5.39 -7.15 4.70
CA GLY A 90 -5.14 -8.58 4.89
C GLY A 90 -4.02 -9.08 3.96
N THR A 91 -4.14 -8.83 2.66
CA THR A 91 -3.14 -9.28 1.67
C THR A 91 -1.74 -8.68 1.86
N ILE A 92 -1.64 -7.50 2.47
CA ILE A 92 -0.37 -6.84 2.78
C ILE A 92 0.22 -7.43 4.07
N THR A 93 -0.61 -7.58 5.11
CA THR A 93 -0.18 -8.19 6.39
C THR A 93 0.28 -9.64 6.21
N GLU A 94 -0.41 -10.42 5.37
CA GLU A 94 -0.01 -11.78 5.00
C GLU A 94 1.37 -11.82 4.33
N LEU A 95 1.71 -10.83 3.48
CA LEU A 95 3.05 -10.75 2.89
C LEU A 95 4.13 -10.44 3.92
N ILE A 96 3.83 -9.52 4.85
CA ILE A 96 4.77 -9.11 5.89
C ILE A 96 5.03 -10.26 6.88
N GLU A 97 3.98 -10.97 7.28
CA GLU A 97 4.06 -12.08 8.24
C GLU A 97 4.52 -13.40 7.59
N GLY A 98 4.39 -13.49 6.25
CA GLY A 98 4.78 -14.64 5.45
C GLY A 98 6.30 -14.80 5.25
N PRO A 99 6.72 -15.86 4.54
CA PRO A 99 8.14 -16.16 4.32
C PRO A 99 8.92 -15.01 3.67
N LEU A 100 8.32 -14.32 2.70
CA LEU A 100 8.96 -13.21 2.00
C LEU A 100 9.23 -12.02 2.92
N GLY A 101 8.26 -11.64 3.75
CA GLY A 101 8.43 -10.53 4.70
C GLY A 101 9.50 -10.85 5.75
N LYS A 102 9.51 -12.09 6.26
CA LYS A 102 10.57 -12.57 7.18
C LYS A 102 11.96 -12.51 6.55
N GLU A 103 12.08 -12.91 5.29
CA GLU A 103 13.35 -12.85 4.55
C GLU A 103 13.82 -11.40 4.32
N LEU A 104 12.90 -10.51 3.92
CA LEU A 104 13.22 -9.09 3.74
C LEU A 104 13.63 -8.42 5.06
N GLY A 105 13.00 -8.77 6.17
CA GLY A 105 13.35 -8.27 7.50
C GLY A 105 14.78 -8.64 7.92
N ARG A 106 15.22 -9.86 7.61
CA ARG A 106 16.55 -10.39 7.98
C ARG A 106 17.72 -9.80 7.20
N ARG A 107 17.52 -9.45 5.92
CA ARG A 107 18.59 -8.89 5.08
C ARG A 107 19.02 -7.52 5.61
N LYS A 108 20.28 -7.34 5.99
CA LYS A 108 20.79 -6.04 6.44
C LYS A 108 20.80 -5.01 5.31
#